data_AF-A0A7X9GH99-F1
#
_entry.id   AF-A0A7X9GH99-F1
#
_cell.length_a   1.000
_cell.length_b   1.000
_cell.length_c   1.000
_cell.angle_alpha   90.00
_cell.angle_beta   90.00
_cell.angle_gamma   90.00
#
_symmetry.space_group_name_H-M   'P 1'
#
loop_
_entity.id
_entity.type
_entity.pdbx_description
1 polymer ?
#
loop_
_entity_poly.entity_id
_entity_poly.type
_entity_poly.pdbx_seq_one_letter_code
_entity_poly.pdbx_strand_id
1 'polypeptide(L)'
;MGGKQQLIKKNLPYIKVLPQWAQELSYKYCSKTVNMYLVHGNIRDFLPHSMNEGEFSFKKIQEYISEVLFGNENIVVYYDRSSGVSFCTLEMEKEYLATMKHFFPKLSDTELLSKDPRLAFEYLEKYFLINIPRNKRIVFLID
;
A
#
# COMPACT_ATOMS: atom_id res chain seq x y z
N MET A 1 -5.07 -26.40 -14.63
CA MET A 1 -4.46 -25.07 -14.43
C MET A 1 -5.57 -24.03 -14.46
N GLY A 2 -6.12 -23.66 -13.30
CA GLY A 2 -7.20 -22.67 -13.21
C GLY A 2 -6.66 -21.29 -13.52
N GLY A 3 -7.19 -20.63 -14.56
CA GLY A 3 -6.74 -19.31 -14.98
C GLY A 3 -6.86 -18.32 -13.84
N LYS A 4 -5.74 -17.73 -13.39
CA LYS A 4 -5.74 -16.59 -12.46
C LYS A 4 -6.64 -15.51 -13.07
N GLN A 5 -7.85 -15.40 -12.54
CA GLN A 5 -8.84 -14.43 -13.00
C GLN A 5 -8.18 -13.05 -12.91
N GLN A 6 -8.15 -12.31 -14.02
CA GLN A 6 -7.46 -11.02 -14.06
C GLN A 6 -8.09 -10.09 -13.01
N LEU A 7 -7.26 -9.48 -12.14
CA LEU A 7 -7.71 -8.57 -11.07
C LEU A 7 -8.65 -7.49 -11.60
N ILE A 8 -8.38 -7.01 -12.81
CA ILE A 8 -9.21 -6.03 -13.53
C ILE A 8 -10.64 -6.54 -13.75
N LYS A 9 -10.84 -7.83 -14.10
CA LYS A 9 -12.16 -8.41 -14.37
C LYS A 9 -12.94 -8.62 -13.08
N LYS A 10 -12.26 -9.02 -12.00
CA LYS A 10 -12.85 -9.15 -10.66
C LYS A 10 -13.36 -7.80 -10.14
N ASN A 11 -12.57 -6.74 -10.34
CA ASN A 11 -12.85 -5.43 -9.76
C ASN A 11 -13.54 -4.45 -10.73
N LEU A 12 -13.84 -4.85 -11.98
CA LEU A 12 -14.34 -3.94 -13.02
C LEU A 12 -15.62 -3.17 -12.65
N PRO A 13 -16.66 -3.81 -12.05
CA PRO A 13 -17.87 -3.09 -11.65
C PRO A 13 -17.57 -1.99 -10.63
N TYR A 14 -16.64 -2.28 -9.71
CA TYR A 14 -16.20 -1.36 -8.68
C TYR A 14 -15.35 -0.22 -9.25
N ILE A 15 -14.41 -0.50 -10.15
CA ILE A 15 -13.55 0.52 -10.79
C ILE A 15 -14.40 1.58 -11.49
N LYS A 16 -15.50 1.19 -12.16
CA LYS A 16 -16.33 2.12 -12.95
C LYS A 16 -17.02 3.21 -12.13
N VAL A 17 -17.20 3.02 -10.81
CA VAL A 17 -17.84 4.00 -9.94
C VAL A 17 -16.85 4.94 -9.25
N LEU A 18 -15.54 4.76 -9.45
CA LEU A 18 -14.51 5.60 -8.85
C LEU A 18 -14.34 6.93 -9.61
N PRO A 19 -13.78 7.97 -8.97
CA PRO A 19 -13.33 9.16 -9.69
C PRO A 19 -12.37 8.82 -10.84
N GLN A 20 -12.38 9.61 -11.91
CA GLN A 20 -11.64 9.31 -13.15
C GLN A 20 -10.16 8.95 -12.90
N TRP A 21 -9.45 9.74 -12.09
CA TRP A 21 -8.03 9.49 -11.79
C TRP A 21 -7.82 8.12 -11.13
N ALA A 22 -8.74 7.68 -10.26
CA ALA A 22 -8.66 6.41 -9.56
C ALA A 22 -9.00 5.24 -10.50
N GLN A 23 -9.87 5.46 -11.49
CA GLN A 23 -10.09 4.48 -12.56
C GLN A 23 -8.82 4.26 -13.37
N GLU A 24 -8.19 5.34 -13.82
CA GLU A 24 -6.96 5.30 -14.61
C GLU A 24 -5.82 4.60 -13.85
N LEU A 25 -5.65 4.94 -12.57
CA LEU A 25 -4.69 4.28 -11.69
C LEU A 25 -5.00 2.79 -11.54
N SER A 26 -6.26 2.42 -11.28
CA SER A 26 -6.70 1.03 -11.13
C SER A 26 -6.44 0.20 -12.37
N TYR A 27 -6.73 0.75 -13.56
CA TYR A 27 -6.48 0.06 -14.83
C TYR A 27 -5.00 -0.18 -15.06
N LYS A 28 -4.16 0.85 -14.87
CA LYS A 28 -2.70 0.73 -14.99
C LYS A 28 -2.14 -0.27 -13.99
N TYR A 29 -2.57 -0.20 -12.73
CA TYR A 29 -2.18 -1.13 -11.69
C TYR A 29 -2.54 -2.58 -12.02
N CYS A 30 -3.80 -2.83 -12.38
CA CYS A 30 -4.27 -4.18 -12.68
C CYS A 30 -3.61 -4.78 -13.93
N SER A 31 -3.08 -3.96 -14.83
CA SER A 31 -2.34 -4.39 -16.02
C SER A 31 -0.95 -4.97 -15.71
N LYS A 32 -0.36 -4.61 -14.56
CA LYS A 32 0.98 -5.03 -14.11
C LYS A 32 2.13 -4.61 -15.05
N THR A 33 1.92 -3.59 -15.89
CA THR A 33 2.97 -3.08 -16.80
C THR A 33 3.83 -1.99 -16.17
N VAL A 34 3.41 -1.42 -15.03
CA VAL A 34 4.06 -0.31 -14.34
C VAL A 34 4.20 -0.64 -12.85
N ASN A 35 5.31 -0.24 -12.23
CA ASN A 35 5.59 -0.45 -10.80
C ASN A 35 5.67 0.85 -9.98
N MET A 36 5.78 2.01 -10.63
CA MET A 36 5.86 3.32 -10.00
C MET A 36 4.72 4.22 -10.49
N TYR A 37 4.03 4.85 -9.56
CA TYR A 37 2.89 5.72 -9.84
C TYR A 37 3.10 7.03 -9.12
N LEU A 38 2.97 8.14 -9.84
CA LEU A 38 3.00 9.49 -9.28
C LEU A 38 1.60 10.06 -9.38
N VAL A 39 0.98 10.29 -8.22
CA VAL A 39 -0.34 10.90 -8.14
C VAL A 39 -0.15 12.36 -7.73
N HIS A 40 -0.70 13.30 -8.49
CA HIS A 40 -0.51 14.74 -8.26
C HIS A 40 -1.79 15.52 -8.62
N GLY A 41 -1.88 16.77 -8.16
CA GLY A 41 -3.02 17.67 -8.42
C GLY A 41 -3.97 17.82 -7.23
N ASN A 42 -5.24 18.17 -7.48
CA ASN A 42 -6.27 18.24 -6.42
C ASN A 42 -6.80 16.83 -6.09
N ILE A 43 -5.88 16.02 -5.56
CA ILE A 43 -6.20 14.75 -4.94
C ILE A 43 -6.75 15.03 -3.54
N ARG A 44 -8.03 15.40 -3.47
CA ARG A 44 -8.73 15.74 -2.22
C ARG A 44 -8.23 14.89 -1.05
N ASP A 45 -7.78 15.52 0.04
CA ASP A 45 -7.22 14.85 1.22
C ASP A 45 -8.13 13.72 1.74
N PHE A 46 -9.44 13.92 1.56
CA PHE A 46 -10.47 12.96 1.85
C PHE A 46 -11.32 12.67 0.62
N LEU A 47 -11.44 11.39 0.29
CA LEU A 47 -12.30 10.90 -0.79
C LEU A 47 -13.61 10.37 -0.21
N PRO A 48 -14.76 10.79 -0.76
CA PRO A 48 -16.03 10.19 -0.37
C PRO A 48 -16.03 8.71 -0.79
N HIS A 49 -16.16 7.84 0.20
CA HIS A 49 -16.30 6.41 0.02
C HIS A 49 -17.64 5.99 0.61
N SER A 50 -18.55 5.58 -0.27
CA SER A 50 -19.87 5.05 0.09
C SER A 50 -19.85 3.55 -0.17
N MET A 51 -19.96 2.76 0.90
CA MET A 51 -20.19 1.31 0.79
C MET A 51 -21.69 0.99 0.68
N ASN A 52 -22.57 1.86 1.21
CA ASN A 52 -24.02 1.70 1.24
C ASN A 52 -24.73 3.03 0.92
N GLU A 53 -25.93 2.97 0.33
CA GLU A 53 -26.78 4.15 0.12
C GLU A 53 -27.03 4.88 1.45
N GLY A 54 -26.65 6.16 1.53
CA GLY A 54 -26.84 7.01 2.71
C GLY A 54 -25.67 7.09 3.67
N GLU A 55 -24.64 6.24 3.54
CA GLU A 55 -23.42 6.30 4.35
C GLU A 55 -22.24 6.82 3.51
N PHE A 56 -21.69 7.97 3.91
CA PHE A 56 -20.46 8.53 3.35
C PHE A 56 -19.36 8.50 4.41
N SER A 57 -18.32 7.72 4.14
CA SER A 57 -17.07 7.80 4.90
C SER A 57 -16.04 8.59 4.10
N PHE A 58 -15.24 9.39 4.78
CA PHE A 58 -14.13 10.11 4.18
C PHE A 58 -12.85 9.39 4.54
N LYS A 59 -12.19 8.81 3.53
CA LYS A 59 -10.92 8.07 3.71
C LYS A 59 -9.75 8.90 3.21
N LYS A 60 -8.61 8.79 3.89
CA LYS A 60 -7.35 9.37 3.40
C LYS A 60 -6.98 8.73 2.08
N ILE A 61 -6.24 9.43 1.22
CA ILE A 61 -5.80 8.87 -0.06
C ILE A 61 -5.00 7.57 0.10
N GLN A 62 -4.17 7.48 1.15
CA GLN A 62 -3.38 6.29 1.46
C GLN A 62 -4.28 5.09 1.76
N GLU A 63 -5.31 5.28 2.60
CA GLU A 63 -6.32 4.26 2.95
C GLU A 63 -7.19 3.89 1.75
N TYR A 64 -7.56 4.88 0.93
CA TYR A 64 -8.29 4.63 -0.30
C TYR A 64 -7.46 3.78 -1.25
N ILE A 65 -6.20 4.14 -1.50
CA ILE A 65 -5.34 3.39 -2.41
C ILE A 65 -5.09 1.96 -1.88
N SER A 66 -4.81 1.79 -0.59
CA SER A 66 -4.52 0.49 0.01
C SER A 66 -5.74 -0.43 0.07
N GLU A 67 -6.84 0.06 0.64
CA GLU A 67 -8.03 -0.75 0.88
C GLU A 67 -8.85 -0.96 -0.40
N VAL A 68 -8.96 0.10 -1.21
CA VAL A 68 -9.91 0.13 -2.33
C VAL A 68 -9.27 -0.36 -3.62
N LEU A 69 -8.04 0.08 -3.93
CA LEU A 69 -7.42 -0.22 -5.23
C LEU A 69 -6.60 -1.50 -5.20
N PHE A 70 -5.87 -1.75 -4.11
CA PHE A 70 -4.89 -2.82 -4.07
C PHE A 70 -5.38 -4.07 -3.34
N GLY A 71 -6.40 -3.91 -2.48
CA GLY A 71 -6.87 -4.93 -1.56
C GLY A 71 -5.79 -5.18 -0.52
N ASN A 72 -6.13 -5.18 0.76
CA ASN A 72 -5.20 -5.29 1.91
C ASN A 72 -4.39 -6.61 1.99
N GLU A 73 -4.16 -7.29 0.88
CA GLU A 73 -3.41 -8.53 0.79
C GLU A 73 -1.91 -8.25 0.65
N ASN A 74 -1.13 -8.89 1.51
CA ASN A 74 0.34 -8.93 1.57
C ASN A 74 0.97 -7.77 2.35
N ILE A 75 1.67 -6.85 1.68
CA ILE A 75 2.48 -5.82 2.34
C ILE A 75 2.06 -4.47 1.78
N VAL A 76 1.54 -3.61 2.65
CA VAL A 76 1.27 -2.20 2.35
C VAL A 76 1.95 -1.35 3.39
N VAL A 77 2.94 -0.58 2.94
CA VAL A 77 3.79 0.28 3.78
C VAL A 77 3.54 1.73 3.40
N TYR A 78 3.46 2.58 4.40
CA TYR A 78 3.45 4.04 4.26
C TYR A 78 4.76 4.61 4.81
N TYR A 79 5.24 5.67 4.18
CA TYR A 79 6.26 6.54 4.73
C TYR A 79 5.82 7.99 4.57
N ASP A 80 5.87 8.74 5.66
CA ASP A 80 5.79 10.19 5.64
C ASP A 80 6.84 10.78 6.59
N ARG A 81 7.33 11.97 6.29
CA ARG A 81 8.43 12.58 7.08
C ARG A 81 8.03 12.88 8.53
N SER A 82 6.75 13.05 8.81
CA SER A 82 6.24 13.41 10.14
C SER A 82 6.05 12.20 11.06
N SER A 83 5.65 11.05 10.53
CA SER A 83 5.35 9.83 11.29
C SER A 83 6.43 8.76 11.15
N GLY A 84 7.14 8.72 10.02
CA GLY A 84 8.11 7.68 9.67
C GLY A 84 7.46 6.51 8.94
N VAL A 85 7.98 5.31 9.15
CA VAL A 85 7.42 4.09 8.55
C VAL A 85 6.21 3.63 9.33
N SER A 86 5.11 3.36 8.63
CA SER A 86 3.90 2.74 9.18
C SER A 86 3.30 1.75 8.18
N PHE A 87 2.29 1.00 8.59
CA PHE A 87 1.70 -0.07 7.79
C PHE A 87 0.17 0.05 7.74
N CYS A 88 -0.44 -0.57 6.73
CA CYS A 88 -1.90 -0.60 6.59
C CYS A 88 -2.62 -1.26 7.77
N THR A 89 -1.98 -2.23 8.44
CA THR A 89 -2.54 -2.85 9.64
C THR A 89 -1.45 -3.07 10.69
N LEU A 90 -1.87 -3.18 11.96
CA LEU A 90 -0.98 -3.48 13.07
C LEU A 90 -0.33 -4.87 12.94
N GLU A 91 -1.02 -5.81 12.31
CA GLU A 91 -0.49 -7.16 12.02
C GLU A 91 0.68 -7.09 11.03
N MET A 92 0.57 -6.26 9.99
CA MET A 92 1.66 -6.05 9.03
C MET A 92 2.89 -5.41 9.69
N GLU A 93 2.68 -4.43 10.58
CA GLU A 93 3.76 -3.82 11.36
C GLU A 93 4.45 -4.85 12.27
N LYS A 94 3.67 -5.65 13.00
CA LYS A 94 4.22 -6.72 13.84
C LYS A 94 5.02 -7.74 13.02
N GLU A 95 4.53 -8.13 11.84
CA GLU A 95 5.24 -9.04 10.95
C GLU A 95 6.56 -8.42 10.45
N TYR A 96 6.56 -7.12 10.11
CA TYR A 96 7.76 -6.38 9.73
C TYR A 96 8.78 -6.38 10.85
N LEU A 97 8.40 -5.95 12.07
CA LEU A 97 9.30 -5.87 13.21
C LEU A 97 9.86 -7.26 13.57
N ALA A 98 9.01 -8.29 13.59
CA ALA A 98 9.43 -9.67 13.86
C ALA A 98 10.42 -10.19 12.81
N THR A 99 10.14 -9.96 11.53
CA THR A 99 11.02 -10.37 10.42
C THR A 99 12.35 -9.65 10.51
N MET A 100 12.34 -8.32 10.68
CA MET A 100 13.57 -7.53 10.69
C MET A 100 14.43 -7.81 11.92
N LYS A 101 13.83 -7.99 13.11
CA LYS A 101 14.56 -8.40 14.31
C LYS A 101 15.13 -9.81 14.22
N HIS A 102 14.50 -10.71 13.46
CA HIS A 102 15.04 -12.04 13.21
C HIS A 102 16.34 -11.99 12.38
N PHE A 103 16.37 -11.20 11.30
CA PHE A 103 17.56 -11.07 10.45
C PHE A 103 18.61 -10.10 11.01
N PHE A 104 18.18 -9.08 11.75
CA PHE A 104 19.02 -8.00 12.27
C PHE A 104 18.71 -7.76 13.77
N PRO A 105 19.14 -8.66 14.67
CA PRO A 105 18.73 -8.65 16.08
C PRO A 105 19.21 -7.45 16.91
N LYS A 106 20.12 -6.64 16.36
CA LYS A 106 20.64 -5.43 17.01
C LYS A 106 19.78 -4.19 16.76
N LEU A 107 18.83 -4.25 15.81
CA LEU A 107 18.00 -3.10 15.46
C LEU A 107 16.87 -2.89 16.46
N SER A 108 16.66 -1.63 16.82
CA SER A 108 15.54 -1.18 17.63
C SER A 108 14.29 -0.90 16.77
N ASP A 109 13.11 -0.91 17.40
CA ASP A 109 11.86 -0.52 16.72
C ASP A 109 11.91 0.93 16.22
N THR A 110 12.61 1.82 16.94
CA THR A 110 12.79 3.21 16.53
C THR A 110 13.64 3.37 15.27
N GLU A 111 14.60 2.49 15.04
CA GLU A 111 15.38 2.48 13.80
C GLU A 111 14.56 1.90 12.64
N LEU A 112 13.78 0.85 12.90
CA LEU A 112 12.94 0.19 11.91
C LEU A 112 11.73 1.04 11.50
N LEU A 113 11.20 1.86 12.41
CA LEU A 113 10.08 2.78 12.19
C LEU A 113 10.55 4.24 12.06
N SER A 114 11.81 4.45 11.65
CA SER A 114 12.45 5.75 11.67
C SER A 114 11.77 6.78 10.75
N LYS A 115 11.84 8.05 11.18
CA LYS A 115 11.49 9.22 10.36
C LYS A 115 12.62 9.63 9.42
N ASP A 116 13.87 9.24 9.71
CA ASP A 116 15.01 9.51 8.83
C ASP A 116 14.85 8.67 7.55
N PRO A 117 14.67 9.30 6.37
CA PRO A 117 14.44 8.57 5.12
C PRO A 117 15.58 7.62 4.77
N ARG A 118 16.82 7.91 5.20
CA ARG A 118 17.96 7.03 4.94
C ARG A 118 17.80 5.70 5.67
N LEU A 119 17.50 5.75 6.96
CA LEU A 119 17.27 4.55 7.78
C LEU A 119 15.98 3.83 7.33
N ALA A 120 14.90 4.59 7.13
CA ALA A 120 13.63 4.04 6.70
C ALA A 120 13.77 3.25 5.38
N PHE A 121 14.36 3.87 4.35
CA PHE A 121 14.46 3.24 3.04
C PHE A 121 15.47 2.10 3.01
N GLU A 122 16.58 2.19 3.76
CA GLU A 122 17.54 1.09 3.88
C GLU A 122 16.87 -0.17 4.45
N TYR A 123 16.10 -0.04 5.53
CA TYR A 123 15.47 -1.19 6.18
C TYR A 123 14.22 -1.69 5.46
N LEU A 124 13.46 -0.80 4.82
CA LEU A 124 12.37 -1.19 3.93
C LEU A 124 12.87 -1.95 2.70
N GLU A 125 13.96 -1.50 2.07
CA GLU A 125 14.58 -2.22 0.96
C GLU A 125 14.96 -3.66 1.38
N LYS A 126 15.66 -3.81 2.50
CA LYS A 126 16.00 -5.13 3.06
C LYS A 126 14.76 -6.00 3.30
N TYR A 127 13.72 -5.43 3.89
CA TYR A 127 12.46 -6.13 4.12
C TYR A 127 11.77 -6.56 2.81
N PHE A 128 11.79 -5.71 1.78
CA PHE A 128 11.23 -6.03 0.47
C PHE A 128 12.00 -7.16 -0.19
N LEU A 129 13.34 -7.12 -0.17
CA LEU A 129 14.21 -8.16 -0.72
C LEU A 129 13.95 -9.53 -0.05
N ILE A 130 13.72 -9.56 1.26
CA ILE A 130 13.35 -10.80 1.99
C ILE A 130 12.00 -11.37 1.50
N ASN A 131 11.06 -10.51 1.11
CA ASN A 131 9.69 -10.90 0.75
C ASN A 131 9.48 -11.15 -0.74
N ILE A 132 10.34 -10.65 -1.64
CA ILE A 132 10.26 -10.88 -3.09
C ILE A 132 10.18 -12.39 -3.43
N PRO A 133 11.04 -13.28 -2.89
CA PRO A 133 10.98 -14.71 -3.18
C PRO A 133 9.68 -15.39 -2.70
N ARG A 134 8.98 -14.78 -1.73
CA ARG A 134 7.72 -15.29 -1.17
C ARG A 134 6.51 -14.99 -2.06
N ASN A 135 6.75 -14.34 -3.21
CA ASN A 135 5.70 -13.93 -4.16
C ASN A 135 4.61 -13.06 -3.48
N LYS A 136 5.00 -12.32 -2.42
CA LYS A 136 4.16 -11.32 -1.77
C LYS A 136 4.09 -10.07 -2.65
N ARG A 137 2.90 -9.51 -2.77
CA ARG A 137 2.71 -8.18 -3.34
C ARG A 137 3.19 -7.12 -2.34
N ILE A 138 3.93 -6.14 -2.82
CA ILE A 138 4.43 -5.04 -2.00
C ILE A 138 3.89 -3.75 -2.60
N VAL A 139 3.22 -2.96 -1.77
CA VAL A 139 2.81 -1.59 -2.06
C VAL A 139 3.55 -0.70 -1.09
N PHE A 140 4.29 0.26 -1.65
CA PHE A 140 4.97 1.27 -0.87
C PHE A 140 4.45 2.65 -1.28
N LEU A 141 3.88 3.36 -0.32
CA LEU A 141 3.27 4.67 -0.47
C LEU A 141 4.14 5.69 0.26
N ILE A 142 4.49 6.77 -0.43
CA ILE A 142 5.33 7.85 0.08
C ILE A 142 4.52 9.15 -0.03
N ASP A 143 4.44 9.86 1.08
CA ASP A 143 3.81 11.19 1.21
C ASP A 143 4.84 12.21 1.73
#